data_AF-A0A2T4UL51-F1
#
_entry.id   AF-A0A2T4UL51-F1
#
_cell.length_a   1.000
_cell.length_b   1.000
_cell.length_c   1.000
_cell.angle_alpha   90.00
_cell.angle_beta   90.00
_cell.angle_gamma   90.00
#
_symmetry.space_group_name_H-M   'P 1'
#
loop_
_entity.id
_entity.type
_entity.pdbx_description
1 polymer ?
#
loop_
_entity_poly.entity_id
_entity_poly.type
_entity_poly.pdbx_seq_one_letter_code
_entity_poly.pdbx_strand_id
1 'polypeptide(L)'
;MSGSPSPVRPLRRARSAVALVLGALVLLAPVAPAHADAFEDVYKDFQKDGAINPCSFSAAELKEARDNVTPDIEQYAPDFPAAVTLAIESRANGNCAKKPSSGGGGDAGAGAAAPATAGGGSSGSGGSGAAPATGGEQPSAAATPAPTATPQGATPQPDPAPAPPQAAADGAIKQAAQADPASGNSDGLPAAVVGLGVLSAFLALLGLVWLIARALAWEPASWPRLRHACQEAGWRMSGTWADFTDWVRLGR
;
A
#
# COMPACT_ATOMS: atom_id res chain seq x y z
N MET A 1 -76.16 13.13 -29.32
CA MET A 1 -74.78 13.29 -29.83
C MET A 1 -73.88 13.46 -28.62
N SER A 2 -73.38 12.35 -28.08
CA SER A 2 -72.56 12.31 -26.86
C SER A 2 -71.12 12.03 -27.28
N GLY A 3 -70.27 13.06 -27.23
CA GLY A 3 -68.84 12.94 -27.50
C GLY A 3 -68.08 12.75 -26.20
N SER A 4 -67.53 11.56 -25.99
CA SER A 4 -66.62 11.26 -24.88
C SER A 4 -65.24 11.90 -25.15
N PRO A 5 -64.69 12.71 -24.22
CA PRO A 5 -63.35 13.25 -24.39
C PRO A 5 -62.29 12.17 -24.13
N SER A 6 -61.40 11.98 -25.10
CA SER A 6 -60.23 11.10 -24.98
C SER A 6 -59.20 11.66 -23.98
N PRO A 7 -58.69 10.87 -23.03
CA PRO A 7 -57.67 11.33 -22.09
C PRO A 7 -56.30 11.45 -22.78
N VAL A 8 -55.73 12.65 -22.67
CA VAL A 8 -54.42 13.06 -23.16
C VAL A 8 -53.31 12.29 -22.42
N ARG A 9 -52.29 11.81 -23.14
CA ARG A 9 -51.12 11.07 -22.61
C ARG A 9 -49.87 11.97 -22.52
N PRO A 10 -49.63 12.73 -21.43
CA PRO A 10 -48.43 13.59 -21.32
C PRO A 10 -47.17 12.90 -20.76
N LEU A 11 -47.25 11.66 -20.26
CA LEU A 11 -46.21 11.09 -19.39
C LEU A 11 -44.93 10.56 -20.08
N ARG A 12 -44.85 10.50 -21.41
CA ARG A 12 -43.67 9.90 -22.08
C ARG A 12 -42.51 10.87 -22.34
N ARG A 13 -42.75 12.18 -22.45
CA ARG A 13 -41.69 13.15 -22.80
C ARG A 13 -40.79 13.56 -21.62
N ALA A 14 -41.28 13.51 -20.39
CA ALA A 14 -40.49 13.92 -19.21
C ALA A 14 -39.36 12.92 -18.85
N ARG A 15 -39.50 11.63 -19.22
CA ARG A 15 -38.53 10.59 -18.86
C ARG A 15 -37.22 10.66 -19.65
N SER A 16 -37.22 11.22 -20.86
CA SER A 16 -36.01 11.28 -21.70
C SER A 16 -35.05 12.41 -21.32
N ALA A 17 -35.54 13.52 -20.75
CA ALA A 17 -34.68 14.66 -20.40
C ALA A 17 -33.81 14.37 -19.16
N VAL A 18 -34.32 13.61 -18.19
CA VAL A 18 -33.60 13.30 -16.94
C VAL A 18 -32.44 12.32 -17.18
N ALA A 19 -32.60 11.36 -18.10
CA ALA A 19 -31.55 10.40 -18.42
C ALA A 19 -30.32 11.05 -19.07
N LEU A 20 -30.51 12.12 -19.85
CA LEU A 20 -29.41 12.83 -20.50
C LEU A 20 -28.56 13.66 -19.53
N VAL A 21 -29.18 14.27 -18.51
CA VAL A 21 -28.45 15.09 -17.52
C VAL A 21 -27.62 14.21 -16.59
N LEU A 22 -28.14 13.03 -16.19
CA LEU A 22 -27.40 12.08 -15.36
C LEU A 22 -26.24 11.41 -16.11
N GLY A 23 -26.39 11.12 -17.41
CA GLY A 23 -25.29 10.60 -18.23
C GLY A 23 -24.15 11.60 -18.43
N ALA A 24 -24.48 12.89 -18.58
CA ALA A 24 -23.47 13.94 -18.73
C ALA A 24 -22.66 14.19 -17.46
N LEU A 25 -23.25 14.00 -16.27
CA LEU A 25 -22.55 14.21 -15.00
C LEU A 25 -21.52 13.09 -14.69
N VAL A 26 -21.73 11.87 -15.19
CA VAL A 26 -20.82 10.73 -14.98
C VAL A 26 -19.57 10.82 -15.87
N LEU A 27 -19.64 11.51 -17.01
CA LEU A 27 -18.51 11.64 -17.96
C LEU A 27 -17.46 12.69 -17.55
N LEU A 28 -17.72 13.52 -16.53
CA LEU A 28 -16.79 14.56 -16.07
C LEU A 28 -16.00 14.19 -14.80
N ALA A 29 -16.16 12.98 -14.26
CA ALA A 29 -15.35 12.56 -13.13
C ALA A 29 -13.93 12.24 -13.61
N PRO A 30 -12.88 12.99 -13.18
CA PRO A 30 -11.52 12.61 -13.49
C PRO A 30 -11.25 11.25 -12.85
N VAL A 31 -10.96 10.26 -13.69
CA VAL A 31 -10.40 8.99 -13.23
C VAL A 31 -8.98 9.32 -12.78
N ALA A 32 -8.83 9.70 -11.52
CA ALA A 32 -7.52 9.74 -10.89
C ALA A 32 -7.02 8.28 -10.90
N PRO A 33 -5.91 7.96 -11.59
CA PRO A 33 -5.34 6.63 -11.47
C PRO A 33 -5.03 6.40 -9.99
N ALA A 34 -5.53 5.31 -9.44
CA ALA A 34 -5.21 4.92 -8.09
C ALA A 34 -3.72 4.51 -8.09
N HIS A 35 -2.85 5.41 -7.64
CA HIS A 35 -1.39 5.25 -7.64
C HIS A 35 -0.86 4.29 -6.56
N ALA A 36 -1.74 3.51 -5.91
CA ALA A 36 -1.35 2.61 -4.82
C ALA A 36 -0.34 1.52 -5.27
N ASP A 37 -0.27 1.20 -6.56
CA ASP A 37 0.57 0.14 -7.10
C ASP A 37 1.96 0.61 -7.59
N ALA A 38 2.23 1.93 -7.59
CA ALA A 38 3.47 2.48 -8.16
C ALA A 38 4.74 2.01 -7.42
N PHE A 39 4.69 1.97 -6.08
CA PHE A 39 5.81 1.46 -5.28
C PHE A 39 6.06 -0.02 -5.55
N GLU A 40 5.01 -0.84 -5.53
CA GLU A 40 5.08 -2.29 -5.74
C GLU A 40 5.67 -2.62 -7.12
N ASP A 41 5.24 -1.92 -8.16
CA ASP A 41 5.77 -2.15 -9.50
C ASP A 41 7.25 -1.77 -9.62
N VAL A 42 7.67 -0.63 -9.03
CA VAL A 42 9.10 -0.21 -9.00
C VAL A 42 9.95 -1.20 -8.21
N TYR A 43 9.47 -1.63 -7.04
CA TYR A 43 10.17 -2.59 -6.19
C TYR A 43 10.27 -3.97 -6.85
N LYS A 44 9.21 -4.40 -7.53
CA LYS A 44 9.19 -5.64 -8.30
C LYS A 44 10.11 -5.60 -9.52
N ASP A 45 10.33 -4.44 -10.12
CA ASP A 45 11.36 -4.27 -11.17
C ASP A 45 12.76 -4.45 -10.57
N PHE A 46 13.03 -3.75 -9.47
CA PHE A 46 14.29 -3.86 -8.73
C PHE A 46 14.58 -5.28 -8.25
N GLN A 47 13.59 -6.05 -7.80
CA GLN A 47 13.80 -7.43 -7.37
C GLN A 47 14.28 -8.37 -8.49
N LYS A 48 14.07 -8.03 -9.76
CA LYS A 48 14.44 -8.92 -10.88
C LYS A 48 15.94 -8.90 -11.15
N ASP A 49 16.56 -7.73 -11.12
CA ASP A 49 17.94 -7.52 -11.57
C ASP A 49 18.76 -6.57 -10.68
N GLY A 50 18.18 -6.06 -9.59
CA GLY A 50 18.81 -5.10 -8.69
C GLY A 50 18.88 -3.68 -9.27
N ALA A 51 18.19 -3.41 -10.38
CA ALA A 51 18.14 -2.10 -11.03
C ALA A 51 16.70 -1.70 -11.33
N ILE A 52 16.44 -0.39 -11.39
CA ILE A 52 15.13 0.13 -11.77
C ILE A 52 15.24 0.66 -13.18
N ASN A 53 14.37 0.20 -14.08
CA ASN A 53 14.31 0.74 -15.43
C ASN A 53 13.70 2.15 -15.41
N PRO A 54 14.49 3.23 -15.65
CA PRO A 54 14.01 4.60 -15.51
C PRO A 54 12.91 4.96 -16.52
N CYS A 55 12.76 4.15 -17.57
CA CYS A 55 11.87 4.41 -18.69
C CYS A 55 10.55 3.64 -18.60
N SER A 56 10.47 2.66 -17.70
CA SER A 56 9.22 1.93 -17.41
C SER A 56 8.29 2.72 -16.49
N PHE A 57 8.85 3.61 -15.66
CA PHE A 57 8.11 4.40 -14.69
C PHE A 57 8.03 5.88 -15.10
N SER A 58 7.15 6.65 -14.50
CA SER A 58 7.06 8.11 -14.60
C SER A 58 7.92 8.80 -13.53
N ALA A 59 8.23 10.09 -13.73
CA ALA A 59 9.02 10.84 -12.75
C ALA A 59 8.26 11.02 -11.42
N ALA A 60 6.94 11.08 -11.50
CA ALA A 60 6.06 11.12 -10.35
C ALA A 60 6.09 9.79 -9.58
N GLU A 61 5.96 8.65 -10.29
CA GLU A 61 5.98 7.31 -9.67
C GLU A 61 7.31 7.01 -8.98
N LEU A 62 8.45 7.37 -9.59
CA LEU A 62 9.77 7.16 -8.95
C LEU A 62 9.93 8.03 -7.70
N LYS A 63 9.42 9.27 -7.71
CA LYS A 63 9.45 10.15 -6.54
C LYS A 63 8.55 9.63 -5.42
N GLU A 64 7.35 9.19 -5.77
CA GLU A 64 6.42 8.56 -4.84
C GLU A 64 6.97 7.25 -4.27
N ALA A 65 7.62 6.42 -5.10
CA ALA A 65 8.25 5.19 -4.64
C ALA A 65 9.36 5.47 -3.62
N ARG A 66 10.18 6.50 -3.86
CA ARG A 66 11.19 6.96 -2.92
C ARG A 66 10.57 7.47 -1.60
N ASP A 67 9.50 8.25 -1.70
CA ASP A 67 8.86 8.86 -0.53
C ASP A 67 8.08 7.81 0.32
N ASN A 68 7.76 6.63 -0.24
CA ASN A 68 7.13 5.50 0.45
C ASN A 68 8.11 4.41 0.94
N VAL A 69 9.43 4.60 0.83
CA VAL A 69 10.41 3.65 1.39
C VAL A 69 10.27 3.64 2.91
N THR A 70 9.72 2.56 3.46
CA THR A 70 9.66 2.36 4.91
C THR A 70 11.00 1.85 5.45
N PRO A 71 11.33 2.10 6.74
CA PRO A 71 12.58 1.64 7.35
C PRO A 71 12.81 0.13 7.25
N ASP A 72 11.74 -0.66 7.14
CA ASP A 72 11.81 -2.12 6.97
C ASP A 72 12.45 -2.50 5.61
N ILE A 73 12.16 -1.76 4.55
CA ILE A 73 12.71 -2.03 3.22
C ILE A 73 14.19 -1.69 3.13
N GLU A 74 14.67 -0.68 3.87
CA GLU A 74 16.11 -0.39 3.96
C GLU A 74 16.89 -1.56 4.59
N GLN A 75 16.24 -2.33 5.48
CA GLN A 75 16.84 -3.51 6.09
C GLN A 75 16.96 -4.69 5.11
N TYR A 76 16.00 -4.85 4.19
CA TYR A 76 16.00 -5.95 3.22
C TYR A 76 16.67 -5.62 1.89
N ALA A 77 16.71 -4.33 1.51
CA ALA A 77 17.22 -3.85 0.23
C ALA A 77 17.92 -2.48 0.41
N PRO A 78 19.12 -2.43 1.02
CA PRO A 78 19.81 -1.17 1.31
C PRO A 78 20.17 -0.37 0.04
N ASP A 79 20.25 -1.04 -1.11
CA ASP A 79 20.57 -0.41 -2.40
C ASP A 79 19.34 0.20 -3.12
N PHE A 80 18.12 -0.11 -2.67
CA PHE A 80 16.89 0.34 -3.34
C PHE A 80 16.75 1.87 -3.42
N PRO A 81 16.97 2.65 -2.33
CA PRO A 81 16.85 4.11 -2.39
C PRO A 81 17.86 4.75 -3.36
N ALA A 82 19.07 4.19 -3.43
CA ALA A 82 20.10 4.64 -4.36
C ALA A 82 19.70 4.33 -5.82
N ALA A 83 19.15 3.13 -6.08
CA ALA A 83 18.65 2.75 -7.40
C ALA A 83 17.49 3.65 -7.87
N VAL A 84 16.55 4.00 -6.99
CA VAL A 84 15.44 4.92 -7.33
C VAL A 84 15.98 6.30 -7.69
N THR A 85 16.95 6.82 -6.92
CA THR A 85 17.58 8.12 -7.20
C THR A 85 18.31 8.12 -8.54
N LEU A 86 19.06 7.05 -8.83
CA LEU A 86 19.76 6.88 -10.09
C LEU A 86 18.78 6.79 -11.28
N ALA A 87 17.63 6.14 -11.10
CA ALA A 87 16.58 6.09 -12.11
C ALA A 87 15.97 7.48 -12.38
N ILE A 88 15.72 8.29 -11.34
CA ILE A 88 15.24 9.67 -11.47
C ILE A 88 16.26 10.51 -12.25
N GLU A 89 17.53 10.45 -11.89
CA GLU A 89 18.61 11.18 -12.57
C GLU A 89 18.77 10.74 -14.03
N SER A 90 18.78 9.43 -14.29
CA SER A 90 18.87 8.89 -15.66
C SER A 90 17.73 9.40 -16.54
N ARG A 91 16.53 9.51 -15.98
CA ARG A 91 15.38 10.08 -16.68
C ARG A 91 15.53 11.58 -16.92
N ALA A 92 15.99 12.34 -15.92
CA ALA A 92 16.23 13.79 -16.02
C ALA A 92 17.29 14.11 -17.09
N ASN A 93 18.27 13.22 -17.25
CA ASN A 93 19.29 13.30 -18.31
C ASN A 93 18.75 12.94 -19.71
N GLY A 94 17.47 12.58 -19.84
CA GLY A 94 16.84 12.28 -21.12
C GLY A 94 17.14 10.89 -21.67
N ASN A 95 17.70 9.98 -20.88
CA ASN A 95 18.07 8.63 -21.33
C ASN A 95 16.87 7.80 -21.78
N CYS A 96 15.65 8.20 -21.40
CA CYS A 96 14.40 7.53 -21.77
C CYS A 96 13.77 7.97 -23.09
N ALA A 97 14.31 9.00 -23.75
CA ALA A 97 13.83 9.39 -25.08
C ALA A 97 14.29 8.42 -26.18
N LYS A 98 15.34 7.63 -25.94
CA LYS A 98 15.71 6.51 -26.81
C LYS A 98 14.80 5.34 -26.49
N LYS A 99 13.74 5.18 -27.30
CA LYS A 99 12.85 4.02 -27.27
C LYS A 99 13.71 2.76 -27.06
N PRO A 100 13.53 2.02 -25.95
CA PRO A 100 14.32 0.81 -25.74
C PRO A 100 13.99 -0.11 -26.91
N SER A 101 14.98 -0.36 -27.76
CA SER A 101 14.91 -1.47 -28.69
C SER A 101 14.79 -2.70 -27.80
N SER A 102 13.61 -3.29 -27.73
CA SER A 102 13.31 -4.48 -26.91
C SER A 102 13.97 -5.74 -27.48
N GLY A 103 15.22 -5.64 -27.92
CA GLY A 103 15.94 -6.69 -28.63
C GLY A 103 17.35 -6.84 -28.10
N GLY A 104 17.63 -8.03 -27.56
CA GLY A 104 18.96 -8.50 -27.15
C GLY A 104 19.22 -8.20 -25.68
N GLY A 105 19.11 -9.16 -24.76
CA GLY A 105 19.84 -10.43 -24.83
C GLY A 105 21.25 -10.13 -24.35
N GLY A 106 21.54 -10.52 -23.11
CA GLY A 106 22.67 -10.02 -22.34
C GLY A 106 24.02 -10.12 -23.04
N ASP A 107 24.73 -9.00 -23.07
CA ASP A 107 26.18 -8.99 -22.96
C ASP A 107 26.52 -9.08 -21.47
N ALA A 108 26.66 -10.33 -21.01
CA ALA A 108 27.52 -10.63 -19.89
C ALA A 108 28.95 -10.26 -20.31
N GLY A 109 29.42 -9.08 -19.91
CA GLY A 109 30.70 -8.58 -20.37
C GLY A 109 31.28 -7.46 -19.51
N ALA A 110 32.27 -7.85 -18.72
CA ALA A 110 33.37 -7.02 -18.20
C ALA A 110 33.11 -6.14 -16.97
N GLY A 111 33.45 -6.73 -15.82
CA GLY A 111 34.53 -6.20 -14.99
C GLY A 111 34.31 -4.81 -14.39
N ALA A 112 33.92 -4.78 -13.11
CA ALA A 112 34.28 -3.69 -12.23
C ALA A 112 35.81 -3.61 -12.12
N ALA A 113 36.41 -2.86 -13.04
CA ALA A 113 37.68 -2.22 -12.81
C ALA A 113 37.48 -1.18 -11.70
N ALA A 114 38.30 -1.29 -10.66
CA ALA A 114 38.42 -0.28 -9.63
C ALA A 114 38.66 1.11 -10.26
N PRO A 115 38.07 2.19 -9.72
CA PRO A 115 38.40 3.53 -10.19
C PRO A 115 39.88 3.84 -9.83
N ALA A 116 40.70 3.96 -10.87
CA ALA A 116 42.02 4.58 -10.78
C ALA A 116 41.84 6.06 -10.45
N THR A 117 42.07 6.43 -9.19
CA THR A 117 42.19 7.82 -8.78
C THR A 117 43.59 8.31 -9.17
N ALA A 118 43.68 9.06 -10.27
CA ALA A 118 44.86 9.83 -10.63
C ALA A 118 44.93 11.09 -9.74
N GLY A 119 46.05 11.26 -9.06
CA GLY A 119 46.26 12.27 -8.02
C GLY A 119 46.53 13.69 -8.50
N GLY A 120 46.22 14.63 -7.60
CA GLY A 120 46.86 15.95 -7.47
C GLY A 120 47.25 16.09 -6.00
N GLY A 121 48.56 16.24 -5.72
CA GLY A 121 49.15 16.02 -4.40
C GLY A 121 49.06 17.19 -3.41
N SER A 122 49.37 16.88 -2.15
CA SER A 122 50.23 17.70 -1.30
C SER A 122 50.71 16.90 -0.08
N SER A 123 51.98 17.14 0.26
CA SER A 123 52.86 16.62 1.30
C SER A 123 52.26 16.14 2.64
N GLY A 124 52.75 15.01 3.13
CA GLY A 124 52.58 14.57 4.52
C GLY A 124 53.39 13.32 4.86
N SER A 125 54.42 13.50 5.67
CA SER A 125 55.52 12.58 6.00
C SER A 125 55.12 11.33 6.82
N GLY A 126 55.68 10.18 6.43
CA GLY A 126 56.40 9.25 7.32
C GLY A 126 55.62 8.13 8.02
N GLY A 127 55.99 6.87 7.73
CA GLY A 127 55.60 5.73 8.57
C GLY A 127 55.83 4.36 7.92
N SER A 128 57.07 3.85 8.05
CA SER A 128 57.52 2.45 7.83
C SER A 128 56.55 1.43 8.46
N GLY A 129 56.35 0.20 8.00
CA GLY A 129 56.97 -0.66 7.00
C GLY A 129 56.41 -2.10 7.17
N ALA A 130 57.01 -3.04 6.45
CA ALA A 130 56.82 -4.50 6.48
C ALA A 130 55.72 -5.12 5.59
N ALA A 131 56.19 -5.64 4.45
CA ALA A 131 55.61 -6.74 3.67
C ALA A 131 56.18 -8.10 4.17
N PRO A 132 56.04 -9.23 3.45
CA PRO A 132 54.83 -9.98 3.08
C PRO A 132 54.93 -11.46 3.51
N ALA A 133 53.85 -12.25 3.42
CA ALA A 133 54.01 -13.71 3.34
C ALA A 133 52.89 -14.38 2.52
N THR A 134 53.37 -14.98 1.44
CA THR A 134 52.73 -15.88 0.47
C THR A 134 52.60 -17.31 1.04
N GLY A 135 51.58 -18.05 0.61
CA GLY A 135 51.44 -19.51 0.78
C GLY A 135 49.95 -19.88 0.81
N GLY A 136 49.39 -20.75 -0.03
CA GLY A 136 49.94 -21.97 -0.60
C GLY A 136 49.12 -23.15 -0.04
N GLU A 137 48.49 -23.90 -0.93
CA GLU A 137 47.44 -24.93 -0.77
C GLU A 137 47.67 -26.02 0.30
N GLN A 138 46.59 -26.65 0.79
CA GLN A 138 46.42 -28.13 0.73
C GLN A 138 44.99 -28.60 1.08
N PRO A 139 44.39 -29.53 0.31
CA PRO A 139 43.14 -30.23 0.66
C PRO A 139 43.37 -31.62 1.30
N SER A 140 42.29 -32.13 1.91
CA SER A 140 42.00 -33.55 2.22
C SER A 140 42.41 -34.08 3.61
N ALA A 141 41.42 -34.47 4.42
CA ALA A 141 41.18 -35.87 4.80
C ALA A 141 39.95 -36.00 5.71
N ALA A 142 39.08 -36.96 5.35
CA ALA A 142 38.00 -37.46 6.19
C ALA A 142 38.53 -38.34 7.33
N ALA A 143 37.93 -38.23 8.52
CA ALA A 143 38.07 -39.22 9.59
C ALA A 143 36.70 -39.51 10.25
N THR A 144 36.37 -40.79 10.26
CA THR A 144 35.21 -41.54 10.80
C THR A 144 35.31 -41.64 12.35
N PRO A 145 34.22 -41.96 13.10
CA PRO A 145 34.00 -41.50 14.47
C PRO A 145 34.54 -42.45 15.56
N ALA A 146 34.70 -41.91 16.78
CA ALA A 146 35.08 -42.63 18.00
C ALA A 146 34.01 -42.47 19.10
N PRO A 147 33.96 -43.38 20.10
CA PRO A 147 32.74 -43.86 20.72
C PRO A 147 32.20 -43.02 21.89
N THR A 148 30.90 -43.21 22.08
CA THR A 148 30.03 -42.80 23.19
C THR A 148 30.71 -42.79 24.56
N ALA A 149 30.88 -41.58 25.12
CA ALA A 149 31.07 -41.38 26.55
C ALA A 149 29.71 -41.28 27.24
N THR A 150 29.50 -42.09 28.27
CA THR A 150 28.34 -42.06 29.15
C THR A 150 28.29 -40.72 29.90
N PRO A 151 27.22 -39.92 29.81
CA PRO A 151 27.11 -38.71 30.61
C PRO A 151 26.90 -39.08 32.08
N GLN A 152 27.90 -38.76 32.92
CA GLN A 152 27.78 -38.70 34.36
C GLN A 152 26.69 -37.69 34.74
N GLY A 153 25.75 -38.13 35.58
CA GLY A 153 24.63 -37.34 36.05
C GLY A 153 25.09 -36.06 36.75
N ALA A 154 24.86 -34.93 36.09
CA ALA A 154 24.79 -33.65 36.75
C ALA A 154 23.49 -33.60 37.56
N THR A 155 23.60 -33.37 38.86
CA THR A 155 22.48 -33.00 39.72
C THR A 155 21.75 -31.80 39.10
N PRO A 156 20.41 -31.83 38.94
CA PRO A 156 19.65 -30.71 38.40
C PRO A 156 19.90 -29.47 39.26
N GLN A 157 20.54 -28.45 38.67
CA GLN A 157 20.58 -27.13 39.26
C GLN A 157 19.15 -26.58 39.21
N PRO A 158 18.57 -26.11 40.33
CA PRO A 158 17.22 -25.56 40.34
C PRO A 158 17.15 -24.38 39.35
N ASP A 159 16.18 -24.46 38.45
CA ASP A 159 15.90 -23.39 37.49
C ASP A 159 15.75 -22.06 38.22
N PRO A 160 16.45 -21.00 37.78
CA PRO A 160 16.26 -19.65 38.31
C PRO A 160 14.78 -19.29 38.21
N ALA A 161 14.19 -18.89 39.34
CA ALA A 161 12.81 -18.39 39.36
C ALA A 161 12.64 -17.32 38.28
N PRO A 162 11.62 -17.42 37.40
CA PRO A 162 11.42 -16.49 36.31
C PRO A 162 11.34 -15.07 36.86
N ALA A 163 12.18 -14.20 36.31
CA ALA A 163 12.20 -12.79 36.67
C ALA A 163 10.78 -12.22 36.51
N PRO A 164 10.29 -11.42 37.48
CA PRO A 164 8.98 -10.80 37.37
C PRO A 164 8.91 -9.99 36.07
N PRO A 165 7.79 -10.04 35.32
CA PRO A 165 7.63 -9.28 34.09
C PRO A 165 7.91 -7.81 34.42
N GLN A 166 8.89 -7.24 33.72
CA GLN A 166 9.23 -5.82 33.85
C GLN A 166 7.95 -5.03 33.58
N ALA A 167 7.50 -4.29 34.59
CA ALA A 167 6.34 -3.41 34.47
C ALA A 167 6.58 -2.51 33.24
N ALA A 168 5.67 -2.58 32.28
CA ALA A 168 5.70 -1.77 31.07
C ALA A 168 5.92 -0.31 31.50
N ALA A 169 7.08 0.23 31.17
CA ALA A 169 7.43 1.59 31.56
C ALA A 169 6.36 2.55 31.02
N ASP A 170 5.81 3.40 31.89
CA ASP A 170 4.76 4.39 31.59
C ASP A 170 5.09 5.33 30.40
N GLY A 171 6.35 5.33 29.95
CA GLY A 171 6.79 6.03 28.75
C GLY A 171 6.17 5.50 27.46
N ALA A 172 5.91 4.20 27.34
CA ALA A 172 5.38 3.62 26.10
C ALA A 172 3.96 4.10 25.79
N ILE A 173 3.14 4.34 26.81
CA ILE A 173 1.78 4.87 26.64
C ILE A 173 1.81 6.37 26.27
N LYS A 174 2.76 7.14 26.82
CA LYS A 174 2.95 8.55 26.45
C LYS A 174 3.49 8.69 25.02
N GLN A 175 4.36 7.78 24.59
CA GLN A 175 4.93 7.78 23.24
C GLN A 175 3.90 7.35 22.17
N ALA A 176 2.95 6.47 22.52
CA ALA A 176 1.81 6.14 21.66
C ALA A 176 0.77 7.29 21.59
N ALA A 177 0.63 8.08 22.65
CA ALA A 177 -0.24 9.27 22.67
C ALA A 177 0.39 10.50 22.00
N GLN A 178 1.72 10.54 21.89
CA GLN A 178 2.50 11.59 21.22
C GLN A 178 2.97 11.16 19.82
N ALA A 179 2.40 10.10 19.26
CA ALA A 179 2.47 9.88 17.81
C ALA A 179 1.73 11.05 17.15
N ASP A 180 2.50 12.10 16.85
CA ASP A 180 2.05 13.29 16.17
C ASP A 180 1.27 12.86 14.91
N PRO A 181 -0.01 13.25 14.78
CA PRO A 181 -0.74 13.02 13.54
C PRO A 181 -0.07 13.86 12.46
N ALA A 182 0.78 13.23 11.67
CA ALA A 182 1.21 13.69 10.36
C ALA A 182 1.78 15.12 10.32
N SER A 183 2.98 15.31 10.85
CA SER A 183 3.89 16.31 10.30
C SER A 183 4.47 15.78 8.97
N GLY A 184 3.61 15.69 7.96
CA GLY A 184 3.96 15.19 6.63
C GLY A 184 3.22 15.97 5.56
N ASN A 185 3.83 17.08 5.14
CA ASN A 185 3.53 17.86 3.95
C ASN A 185 2.08 18.37 3.79
N SER A 186 1.94 19.67 4.04
CA SER A 186 0.92 20.52 3.42
C SER A 186 0.82 20.22 1.92
N ASP A 187 -0.34 19.71 1.49
CA ASP A 187 -1.07 20.05 0.24
C ASP A 187 -2.15 19.01 -0.13
N GLY A 188 -2.25 17.88 0.59
CA GLY A 188 -3.31 16.88 0.40
C GLY A 188 -4.24 16.78 1.60
N LEU A 189 -5.57 16.85 1.37
CA LEU A 189 -6.54 16.34 2.34
C LEU A 189 -6.16 14.89 2.68
N PRO A 190 -6.15 14.47 3.96
CA PRO A 190 -5.77 13.11 4.32
C PRO A 190 -6.63 12.12 3.53
N ALA A 191 -6.02 11.09 2.96
CA ALA A 191 -6.67 10.16 2.04
C ALA A 191 -7.98 9.57 2.61
N ALA A 192 -8.06 9.38 3.93
CA ALA A 192 -9.27 8.98 4.63
C ALA A 192 -10.43 10.00 4.50
N VAL A 193 -10.14 11.31 4.57
CA VAL A 193 -11.14 12.37 4.39
C VAL A 193 -11.59 12.44 2.94
N VAL A 194 -10.68 12.26 1.98
CA VAL A 194 -11.05 12.15 0.55
C VAL A 194 -11.95 10.93 0.34
N GLY A 195 -11.58 9.77 0.90
CA GLY A 195 -12.38 8.55 0.83
C GLY A 195 -13.79 8.72 1.42
N LEU A 196 -13.91 9.36 2.58
CA LEU A 196 -15.20 9.71 3.18
C LEU A 196 -15.99 10.71 2.33
N GLY A 197 -15.31 11.68 1.72
CA GLY A 197 -15.90 12.62 0.77
C GLY A 197 -16.52 11.90 -0.44
N VAL A 198 -15.76 10.99 -1.06
CA VAL A 198 -16.24 10.18 -2.19
C VAL A 198 -17.42 9.28 -1.79
N LEU A 199 -17.34 8.61 -0.64
CA LEU A 199 -18.40 7.75 -0.14
C LEU A 199 -19.69 8.55 0.13
N SER A 200 -19.57 9.71 0.79
CA SER A 200 -20.73 10.56 1.07
C SER A 200 -21.37 11.11 -0.20
N ALA A 201 -20.57 11.53 -1.20
CA ALA A 201 -21.06 11.95 -2.50
C ALA A 201 -21.80 10.82 -3.23
N PHE A 202 -21.29 9.58 -3.16
CA PHE A 202 -21.94 8.42 -3.75
C PHE A 202 -23.28 8.11 -3.08
N LEU A 203 -23.35 8.14 -1.75
CA LEU A 203 -24.59 7.95 -0.99
C LEU A 203 -25.61 9.06 -1.29
N ALA A 204 -25.17 10.31 -1.42
CA ALA A 204 -26.03 11.42 -1.79
C ALA A 204 -26.61 11.25 -3.20
N LEU A 205 -25.80 10.78 -4.16
CA LEU A 205 -26.26 10.44 -5.51
C LEU A 205 -27.28 9.31 -5.49
N LEU A 206 -27.03 8.23 -4.74
CA LEU A 206 -28.00 7.14 -4.59
C LEU A 206 -29.31 7.62 -3.97
N GLY A 207 -29.24 8.46 -2.93
CA GLY A 207 -30.42 9.08 -2.32
C GLY A 207 -31.21 9.95 -3.31
N LEU A 208 -30.51 10.74 -4.13
CA LEU A 208 -31.13 11.57 -5.17
C LEU A 208 -31.82 10.72 -6.25
N VAL A 209 -31.15 9.67 -6.75
CA VAL A 209 -31.73 8.73 -7.71
C VAL A 209 -32.98 8.06 -7.13
N TRP A 210 -32.93 7.68 -5.84
CA TRP A 210 -34.07 7.09 -5.15
C TRP A 210 -35.24 8.08 -5.00
N LEU A 211 -34.98 9.34 -4.64
CA LEU A 211 -36.01 10.38 -4.55
C LEU A 211 -36.66 10.66 -5.91
N ILE A 212 -35.87 10.71 -6.99
CA ILE A 212 -36.38 10.89 -8.36
C ILE A 212 -37.25 9.69 -8.76
N ALA A 213 -36.78 8.47 -8.51
CA ALA A 213 -37.56 7.26 -8.79
C ALA A 213 -38.91 7.27 -8.05
N ARG A 214 -38.91 7.74 -6.79
CA ARG A 214 -40.11 7.89 -5.98
C ARG A 214 -41.04 8.98 -6.50
N ALA A 215 -40.51 10.15 -6.90
CA ALA A 215 -41.29 11.24 -7.49
C ALA A 215 -41.94 10.86 -8.83
N LEU A 216 -41.28 9.98 -9.60
CA LEU A 216 -41.80 9.45 -10.87
C LEU A 216 -42.77 8.28 -10.70
N ALA A 217 -43.16 7.95 -9.46
CA ALA A 217 -43.97 6.80 -9.10
C ALA A 217 -43.45 5.49 -9.72
N TRP A 218 -42.13 5.36 -9.88
CA TRP A 218 -41.51 4.15 -10.37
C TRP A 218 -41.41 3.15 -9.21
N GLU A 219 -42.53 2.52 -8.89
CA GLU A 219 -42.55 1.42 -7.93
C GLU A 219 -42.39 0.09 -8.71
N PRO A 220 -41.25 -0.60 -8.62
CA PRO A 220 -41.13 -1.92 -9.19
C PRO A 220 -42.13 -2.85 -8.48
N ALA A 221 -42.79 -3.73 -9.23
CA ALA A 221 -43.86 -4.61 -8.71
C ALA A 221 -43.41 -5.50 -7.53
N SER A 222 -42.11 -5.64 -7.30
CA SER A 222 -41.52 -6.38 -6.18
C SER A 222 -41.47 -5.59 -4.86
N TRP A 223 -41.56 -4.26 -4.87
CA TRP A 223 -41.39 -3.42 -3.67
C TRP A 223 -42.40 -3.67 -2.54
N PRO A 224 -43.69 -3.94 -2.79
CA PRO A 224 -44.61 -4.26 -1.70
C PRO A 224 -44.18 -5.50 -0.90
N ARG A 225 -43.68 -6.54 -1.59
CA ARG A 225 -43.18 -7.77 -0.94
C ARG A 225 -41.92 -7.48 -0.13
N LEU A 226 -41.04 -6.65 -0.68
CA LEU A 226 -39.77 -6.30 -0.03
C LEU A 226 -39.99 -5.42 1.20
N ARG A 227 -40.96 -4.49 1.17
CA ARG A 227 -41.38 -3.71 2.34
C ARG A 227 -41.93 -4.60 3.46
N HIS A 228 -42.73 -5.62 3.10
CA HIS A 228 -43.23 -6.56 4.10
C HIS A 228 -42.09 -7.38 4.73
N ALA A 229 -41.17 -7.90 3.92
CA ALA A 229 -40.00 -8.63 4.41
C ALA A 229 -39.08 -7.76 5.29
N CYS A 230 -38.82 -6.51 4.89
CA CYS A 230 -38.02 -5.58 5.69
C CYS A 230 -38.71 -5.16 6.98
N GLN A 231 -40.05 -5.02 7.01
CA GLN A 231 -40.78 -4.75 8.25
C GLN A 231 -40.73 -5.93 9.21
N GLU A 232 -40.87 -7.16 8.72
CA GLU A 232 -40.75 -8.35 9.57
C GLU A 232 -39.31 -8.52 10.09
N ALA A 233 -38.31 -8.34 9.24
CA ALA A 233 -36.91 -8.38 9.64
C ALA A 233 -36.56 -7.28 10.66
N GLY A 234 -37.05 -6.06 10.42
CA GLY A 234 -36.88 -4.93 11.34
C GLY A 234 -37.52 -5.19 12.70
N TRP A 235 -38.72 -5.78 12.73
CA TRP A 235 -39.40 -6.15 13.97
C TRP A 235 -38.63 -7.20 14.77
N ARG A 236 -38.02 -8.20 14.10
CA ARG A 236 -37.17 -9.20 14.78
C ARG A 236 -35.87 -8.60 15.29
N MET A 237 -35.25 -7.72 14.50
CA MET A 237 -33.98 -7.07 14.86
C MET A 237 -34.16 -6.06 16.00
N SER A 238 -35.28 -5.34 16.07
CA SER A 238 -35.54 -4.39 17.16
C SER A 238 -35.70 -5.08 18.52
N GLY A 239 -36.24 -6.32 18.54
CA GLY A 239 -36.26 -7.14 19.76
C GLY A 239 -34.84 -7.44 20.26
N THR A 240 -33.96 -7.96 19.39
CA THR A 240 -32.57 -8.27 19.78
C THR A 240 -31.78 -7.03 20.22
N TRP A 241 -32.06 -5.87 19.63
CA TRP A 241 -31.40 -4.63 20.03
C TRP A 241 -31.87 -4.17 21.41
N ALA A 242 -33.17 -4.30 21.73
CA ALA A 242 -33.68 -3.98 23.05
C ALA A 242 -33.02 -4.85 24.12
N ASP A 243 -32.92 -6.16 23.89
CA ASP A 243 -32.24 -7.09 24.81
C ASP A 243 -30.76 -6.72 25.01
N PHE A 244 -30.06 -6.37 23.93
CA PHE A 244 -28.67 -5.89 24.00
C PHE A 244 -28.55 -4.61 24.83
N THR A 245 -29.41 -3.61 24.57
CA THR A 245 -29.38 -2.35 25.34
C THR A 245 -29.71 -2.57 26.81
N ASP A 246 -30.58 -3.52 27.13
CA ASP A 246 -30.89 -3.91 28.50
C ASP A 246 -29.68 -4.59 29.16
N TRP A 247 -28.99 -5.50 28.46
CA TRP A 247 -27.76 -6.12 28.94
C TRP A 247 -26.65 -5.09 29.21
N VAL A 248 -26.43 -4.15 28.28
CA VAL A 248 -25.47 -3.04 28.46
C VAL A 248 -25.83 -2.18 29.67
N ARG A 249 -27.12 -1.93 29.90
CA ARG A 249 -27.60 -1.14 31.04
C ARG A 249 -27.46 -1.88 32.37
N LEU A 250 -27.62 -3.21 32.37
CA LEU A 250 -27.45 -4.06 33.55
C LEU A 250 -25.98 -4.36 33.88
N GLY A 251 -25.04 -3.99 33.00
CA GLY A 251 -23.60 -4.04 33.27
C GLY A 251 -23.05 -5.46 33.51
N ARG A 252 -23.63 -6.45 32.83
CA ARG A 252 -23.14 -7.83 32.83
C ARG A 252 -22.18 -8.09 31.68
#